data_AF-A0A6L8LP25-F1
#
_entry.id   AF-A0A6L8LP25-F1
#
_cell.length_a   1.000
_cell.length_b   1.000
_cell.length_c   1.000
_cell.angle_alpha   90.00
_cell.angle_beta   90.00
_cell.angle_gamma   90.00
#
_symmetry.space_group_name_H-M   'P 1'
#
loop_
_entity.id
_entity.type
_entity.pdbx_description
1 polymer ?
#
loop_
_entity_poly.entity_id
_entity_poly.type
_entity_poly.pdbx_seq_one_letter_code
_entity_poly.pdbx_strand_id
1 'polypeptide(L)'
;MKKYMFLFLCLIGNVGNCQENVIDICWKVSSEKNNIVSQSEISEFIFGVRRDLSEVKEIDKVLNSIYLSDYNYKDFVDFKSCLNYEKSRFIARNKVIFILAIIGRIKIDKMNISEIDNVLGDINFIEFSEDRIKMVELVNAIKIFRDDWSVGKLKNMYDYYGYDYLIIKREIISSLHFIGSDLSLKAIDEINSKNDNEIIRNDIDSLFIKT
;
A
#
# COMPACT_ATOMS: atom_id res chain seq x y z
N MET A 1 12.85 -13.76 -29.67
CA MET A 1 11.51 -14.04 -30.27
C MET A 1 10.44 -14.47 -29.28
N LYS A 2 10.76 -15.08 -28.12
CA LYS A 2 9.76 -15.40 -27.07
C LYS A 2 9.17 -14.18 -26.32
N LYS A 3 9.82 -13.01 -26.39
CA LYS A 3 9.47 -11.74 -25.71
C LYS A 3 8.17 -11.07 -26.18
N TYR A 4 7.74 -11.27 -27.43
CA TYR A 4 6.53 -10.64 -27.97
C TYR A 4 5.33 -11.58 -28.00
N MET A 5 5.55 -12.89 -27.84
CA MET A 5 4.48 -13.88 -27.97
C MET A 5 3.53 -13.89 -26.76
N PHE A 6 4.04 -13.58 -25.56
CA PHE A 6 3.21 -13.46 -24.35
C PHE A 6 2.39 -12.17 -24.30
N LEU A 7 2.97 -11.03 -24.70
CA LEU A 7 2.26 -9.75 -24.78
C LEU A 7 1.14 -9.78 -25.84
N PHE A 8 1.33 -10.54 -26.92
CA PHE A 8 0.32 -10.72 -27.97
C PHE A 8 -0.84 -11.64 -27.56
N LEU A 9 -0.59 -12.63 -26.67
CA LEU A 9 -1.64 -13.56 -26.24
C LEU A 9 -2.66 -12.91 -25.30
N CYS A 10 -2.29 -11.88 -24.53
CA CYS A 10 -3.24 -11.10 -23.71
C CYS A 10 -4.14 -10.16 -24.54
N LEU A 11 -3.72 -9.73 -25.73
CA LEU A 11 -4.49 -8.79 -26.57
C LEU A 11 -5.47 -9.49 -27.53
N ILE A 12 -5.26 -10.78 -27.82
CA ILE A 12 -6.06 -11.55 -28.79
C ILE A 12 -7.00 -12.55 -28.09
N GLY A 13 -6.73 -12.89 -26.83
CA GLY A 13 -7.60 -13.72 -26.00
C GLY A 13 -8.68 -12.88 -25.32
N ASN A 14 -9.90 -12.93 -25.85
CA ASN A 14 -11.10 -12.35 -25.26
C ASN A 14 -11.49 -13.09 -23.96
N VAL A 15 -10.73 -12.98 -22.86
CA VAL A 15 -11.05 -13.60 -21.54
C VAL A 15 -10.33 -12.88 -20.37
N GLY A 16 -11.08 -12.46 -19.35
CA GLY A 16 -10.61 -11.68 -18.19
C GLY A 16 -9.75 -12.43 -17.17
N ASN A 17 -8.48 -12.69 -17.49
CA ASN A 17 -7.46 -13.04 -16.49
C ASN A 17 -6.05 -12.88 -17.06
N CYS A 18 -5.62 -11.64 -17.33
CA CYS A 18 -4.18 -11.33 -17.39
C CYS A 18 -3.75 -11.00 -15.97
N GLN A 19 -3.53 -12.03 -15.14
CA GLN A 19 -2.79 -11.85 -13.90
C GLN A 19 -1.37 -11.45 -14.28
N GLU A 20 -1.00 -10.20 -13.99
CA GLU A 20 0.39 -9.78 -14.15
C GLU A 20 1.24 -10.57 -13.15
N ASN A 21 2.25 -11.26 -13.66
CA ASN A 21 3.18 -11.98 -12.79
C ASN A 21 4.11 -10.96 -12.10
N VAL A 22 4.59 -11.25 -10.90
CA VAL A 22 5.60 -10.47 -10.16
C VAL A 22 6.78 -10.08 -11.04
N ILE A 23 7.17 -10.99 -11.93
CA ILE A 23 8.24 -10.76 -12.91
C ILE A 23 7.89 -9.56 -13.80
N ASP A 24 6.68 -9.47 -14.35
CA ASP A 24 6.25 -8.38 -15.23
C ASP A 24 6.15 -7.03 -14.50
N ILE A 25 5.67 -7.05 -13.25
CA ILE A 25 5.63 -5.85 -12.40
C ILE A 25 7.06 -5.38 -12.12
N CYS A 26 7.98 -6.29 -11.79
CA CYS A 26 9.36 -5.91 -11.56
C CYS A 26 10.05 -5.43 -12.83
N TRP A 27 9.74 -5.99 -14.01
CA TRP A 27 10.24 -5.47 -15.28
C TRP A 27 9.77 -4.03 -15.54
N LYS A 28 8.49 -3.72 -15.31
CA LYS A 28 7.99 -2.33 -15.42
C LYS A 28 8.76 -1.39 -14.50
N VAL A 29 8.88 -1.77 -13.23
CA VAL A 29 9.67 -1.09 -12.18
C VAL A 29 11.13 -0.86 -12.61
N SER A 30 11.79 -1.87 -13.19
CA SER A 30 13.19 -1.82 -13.66
C SER A 30 13.41 -0.91 -14.87
N SER A 31 12.37 -0.67 -15.67
CA SER A 31 12.46 0.12 -16.90
C SER A 31 12.49 1.63 -16.65
N GLU A 32 12.25 2.05 -15.41
CA GLU A 32 12.13 3.46 -15.04
C GLU A 32 13.48 4.14 -14.81
N LYS A 33 13.64 5.29 -15.47
CA LYS A 33 14.89 6.06 -15.50
C LYS A 33 15.08 6.93 -14.26
N ASN A 34 16.34 7.11 -13.85
CA ASN A 34 16.73 8.01 -12.74
C ASN A 34 16.21 9.45 -12.86
N ASN A 35 15.96 9.93 -14.08
CA ASN A 35 15.56 11.31 -14.35
C ASN A 35 14.15 11.66 -13.82
N ILE A 36 13.37 10.68 -13.35
CA ILE A 36 12.04 10.90 -12.77
C ILE A 36 12.14 11.49 -11.36
N VAL A 37 13.24 11.21 -10.63
CA VAL A 37 13.49 11.74 -9.29
C VAL A 37 14.38 12.99 -9.39
N SER A 38 13.77 14.16 -9.21
CA SER A 38 14.45 15.46 -9.30
C SER A 38 15.09 15.89 -7.98
N GLN A 39 14.45 15.62 -6.84
CA GLN A 39 14.97 15.98 -5.51
C GLN A 39 16.27 15.22 -5.24
N SER A 40 17.24 15.81 -4.54
CA SER A 40 18.49 15.13 -4.13
C SER A 40 18.32 14.39 -2.79
N GLU A 41 19.14 13.37 -2.52
CA GLU A 41 19.06 12.59 -1.27
C GLU A 41 19.26 13.48 -0.03
N ILE A 42 20.16 14.47 -0.12
CA ILE A 42 20.39 15.46 0.95
C ILE A 42 19.12 16.30 1.18
N SER A 43 18.46 16.74 0.11
CA SER A 43 17.23 17.52 0.23
C SER A 43 16.09 16.68 0.82
N GLU A 44 16.01 15.39 0.46
CA GLU A 44 15.05 14.45 1.04
C GLU A 44 15.28 14.26 2.55
N PHE A 45 16.54 14.15 2.97
CA PHE A 45 16.89 14.04 4.39
C PHE A 45 16.50 15.29 5.19
N ILE A 46 16.72 16.49 4.64
CA ILE A 46 16.48 17.75 5.36
C ILE A 46 15.00 18.15 5.35
N PHE A 47 14.32 18.01 4.21
CA PHE A 47 12.98 18.57 4.00
C PHE A 47 11.89 17.51 3.85
N GLY A 48 12.24 16.24 4.02
CA GLY A 48 11.35 15.13 3.71
C GLY A 48 11.19 14.89 2.21
N VAL A 49 10.36 13.90 1.90
CA VAL A 49 10.12 13.44 0.54
C VAL A 49 9.14 14.38 -0.17
N ARG A 50 9.62 15.06 -1.21
CA ARG A 50 8.81 15.83 -2.15
C ARG A 50 8.84 15.16 -3.51
N ARG A 51 7.67 14.96 -4.10
CA ARG A 51 7.51 14.28 -5.39
C ARG A 51 6.95 15.23 -6.41
N ASP A 52 7.55 15.20 -7.59
CA ASP A 52 6.98 15.87 -8.76
C ASP A 52 5.80 15.04 -9.29
N LEU A 53 4.91 15.71 -10.04
CA LEU A 53 3.75 15.06 -10.61
C LEU A 53 4.11 13.87 -11.52
N SER A 54 5.25 13.92 -12.21
CA SER A 54 5.76 12.81 -13.01
C SER A 54 6.07 11.59 -12.14
N GLU A 55 6.75 11.78 -11.02
CA GLU A 55 7.07 10.69 -10.08
C GLU A 55 5.79 10.09 -9.48
N VAL A 56 4.83 10.93 -9.08
CA VAL A 56 3.53 10.46 -8.57
C VAL A 56 2.79 9.61 -9.60
N LYS A 57 2.75 10.04 -10.87
CA LYS A 57 2.12 9.28 -11.96
C LYS A 57 2.78 7.92 -12.19
N GLU A 58 4.11 7.84 -12.10
CA GLU A 58 4.80 6.57 -12.24
C GLU A 58 4.58 5.64 -11.05
N ILE A 59 4.56 6.17 -9.82
CA ILE A 59 4.16 5.40 -8.63
C ILE A 59 2.76 4.82 -8.84
N ASP A 60 1.81 5.63 -9.27
CA ASP A 60 0.42 5.22 -9.49
C ASP A 60 0.30 4.09 -10.54
N LYS A 61 1.05 4.15 -11.64
CA LYS A 61 1.08 3.05 -12.63
C LYS A 61 1.58 1.73 -12.04
N VAL A 62 2.63 1.78 -11.22
CA VAL A 62 3.16 0.59 -10.55
C VAL A 62 2.16 0.07 -9.52
N LEU A 63 1.56 0.94 -8.71
CA LEU A 63 0.52 0.57 -7.75
C LEU A 63 -0.69 -0.07 -8.43
N ASN A 64 -1.18 0.51 -9.51
CA ASN A 64 -2.27 -0.06 -10.30
C ASN A 64 -1.91 -1.47 -10.82
N SER A 65 -0.68 -1.67 -11.26
CA SER A 65 -0.22 -3.01 -11.69
C SER A 65 -0.23 -4.01 -10.52
N ILE A 66 0.20 -3.58 -9.33
CA ILE A 66 0.15 -4.40 -8.11
C ILE A 66 -1.30 -4.75 -7.74
N TYR A 67 -2.21 -3.78 -7.76
CA TYR A 67 -3.59 -3.93 -7.29
C TYR A 67 -4.46 -4.83 -8.16
N LEU A 68 -4.08 -5.10 -9.40
CA LEU A 68 -4.84 -5.97 -10.31
C LEU A 68 -4.78 -7.47 -9.95
N SER A 69 -3.90 -7.87 -9.02
CA SER A 69 -3.75 -9.26 -8.62
C SER A 69 -3.72 -9.44 -7.10
N ASP A 70 -3.86 -10.69 -6.67
CA ASP A 70 -3.57 -11.13 -5.30
C ASP A 70 -2.33 -12.03 -5.34
N TYR A 71 -1.48 -11.93 -4.33
CA TYR A 71 -0.17 -12.58 -4.31
C TYR A 71 -0.09 -13.65 -3.22
N ASN A 72 0.75 -14.66 -3.44
CA ASN A 72 1.17 -15.57 -2.37
C ASN A 72 2.43 -15.04 -1.67
N TYR A 73 2.87 -15.68 -0.58
CA TYR A 73 4.06 -15.24 0.13
C TYR A 73 5.35 -15.32 -0.69
N LYS A 74 5.49 -16.35 -1.54
CA LYS A 74 6.66 -16.49 -2.42
C LYS A 74 6.73 -15.34 -3.42
N ASP A 75 5.60 -14.94 -4.01
CA ASP A 75 5.49 -13.80 -4.91
C ASP A 75 6.02 -12.52 -4.24
N PHE A 76 5.65 -12.31 -2.97
CA PHE A 76 6.17 -11.20 -2.16
C PHE A 76 7.68 -11.26 -1.95
N VAL A 77 8.22 -12.43 -1.59
CA VAL A 77 9.67 -12.62 -1.42
C VAL A 77 10.42 -12.34 -2.73
N ASP A 78 9.91 -12.86 -3.85
CA ASP A 78 10.48 -12.67 -5.17
C ASP A 78 10.43 -11.19 -5.58
N PHE A 79 9.32 -10.48 -5.30
CA PHE A 79 9.20 -9.05 -5.56
C PHE A 79 10.17 -8.21 -4.73
N LYS A 80 10.24 -8.46 -3.42
CA LYS A 80 11.15 -7.78 -2.50
C LYS A 80 12.61 -7.97 -2.92
N SER A 81 12.95 -9.21 -3.31
CA SER A 81 14.26 -9.55 -3.86
C SER A 81 14.54 -8.73 -5.12
N CYS A 82 13.59 -8.66 -6.05
CA CYS A 82 13.74 -7.90 -7.28
C CYS A 82 14.00 -6.41 -7.04
N LEU A 83 13.22 -5.76 -6.17
CA LEU A 83 13.44 -4.35 -5.80
C LEU A 83 14.80 -4.09 -5.14
N ASN A 84 15.42 -5.08 -4.49
CA ASN A 84 16.76 -4.95 -3.91
C ASN A 84 17.88 -4.91 -4.96
N TYR A 85 17.66 -5.55 -6.12
CA TYR A 85 18.64 -5.62 -7.19
C TYR A 85 18.54 -4.45 -8.19
N GLU A 86 17.44 -3.70 -8.15
CA GLU A 86 17.23 -2.55 -9.01
C GLU A 86 18.12 -1.36 -8.65
N LYS A 87 18.79 -0.80 -9.67
CA LYS A 87 19.72 0.34 -9.51
C LYS A 87 19.05 1.69 -9.75
N SER A 88 17.76 1.70 -10.10
CA SER A 88 17.02 2.92 -10.36
C SER A 88 16.79 3.70 -9.07
N ARG A 89 17.12 5.00 -9.09
CA ARG A 89 16.89 5.91 -7.97
C ARG A 89 15.41 6.04 -7.63
N PHE A 90 14.55 6.01 -8.65
CA PHE A 90 13.10 5.97 -8.49
C PHE A 90 12.67 4.78 -7.64
N ILE A 91 13.24 3.60 -7.91
CA ILE A 91 12.95 2.37 -7.18
C ILE A 91 13.53 2.43 -5.78
N ALA A 92 14.81 2.79 -5.62
CA ALA A 92 15.42 2.90 -4.30
C ALA A 92 14.62 3.82 -3.36
N ARG A 93 14.13 4.94 -3.88
CA ARG A 93 13.35 5.93 -3.14
C ARG A 93 11.93 5.46 -2.79
N ASN A 94 11.25 4.80 -3.72
CA ASN A 94 9.83 4.43 -3.56
C ASN A 94 9.61 2.95 -3.18
N LYS A 95 10.70 2.20 -2.96
CA LYS A 95 10.67 0.77 -2.62
C LYS A 95 9.72 0.42 -1.47
N VAL A 96 9.70 1.22 -0.40
CA VAL A 96 8.83 0.95 0.76
C VAL A 96 7.35 1.03 0.35
N ILE A 97 6.96 1.98 -0.49
CA ILE A 97 5.59 2.11 -1.02
C ILE A 97 5.21 0.82 -1.76
N PHE A 98 6.08 0.34 -2.65
CA PHE A 98 5.79 -0.86 -3.44
C PHE A 98 5.75 -2.14 -2.60
N ILE A 99 6.63 -2.26 -1.61
CA ILE A 99 6.62 -3.38 -0.65
C ILE A 99 5.29 -3.40 0.12
N LEU A 100 4.88 -2.27 0.67
CA LEU A 100 3.61 -2.13 1.40
C LEU A 100 2.39 -2.45 0.52
N ALA A 101 2.39 -1.95 -0.71
CA ALA A 101 1.33 -2.21 -1.67
C ALA A 101 1.17 -3.70 -1.98
N ILE A 102 2.28 -4.44 -2.18
CA ILE A 102 2.21 -5.90 -2.33
C ILE A 102 1.68 -6.54 -1.06
N ILE A 103 2.17 -6.14 0.12
CA ILE A 103 1.71 -6.74 1.39
C ILE A 103 0.19 -6.62 1.52
N GLY A 104 -0.39 -5.45 1.20
CA GLY A 104 -1.85 -5.24 1.20
C GLY A 104 -2.64 -6.12 0.23
N ARG A 105 -1.96 -6.92 -0.61
CA ARG A 105 -2.53 -7.85 -1.60
C ARG A 105 -2.10 -9.31 -1.40
N ILE A 106 -1.34 -9.63 -0.35
CA ILE A 106 -0.94 -11.01 -0.05
C ILE A 106 -2.12 -11.79 0.57
N LYS A 107 -2.27 -13.06 0.16
CA LYS A 107 -3.23 -14.02 0.73
C LYS A 107 -2.76 -14.54 2.08
N ILE A 108 -2.99 -13.76 3.13
CA ILE A 108 -2.52 -14.05 4.48
C ILE A 108 -3.09 -15.35 5.06
N ASP A 109 -4.29 -15.75 4.63
CA ASP A 109 -4.97 -17.00 5.01
C ASP A 109 -4.20 -18.26 4.58
N LYS A 110 -3.27 -18.12 3.63
CA LYS A 110 -2.45 -19.21 3.10
C LYS A 110 -1.03 -19.24 3.68
N MET A 111 -0.72 -18.32 4.59
CA MET A 111 0.61 -18.19 5.18
C MET A 111 0.70 -18.98 6.48
N ASN A 112 1.88 -19.54 6.75
CA ASN A 112 2.20 -20.08 8.07
C ASN A 112 2.65 -18.97 9.04
N ILE A 113 2.70 -19.27 10.34
CA ILE A 113 3.03 -18.30 11.39
C ILE A 113 4.39 -17.62 11.15
N SER A 114 5.40 -18.36 10.72
CA SER A 114 6.73 -17.78 10.45
C SER A 114 6.71 -16.81 9.27
N GLU A 115 5.89 -17.07 8.25
CA GLU A 115 5.73 -16.16 7.11
C GLU A 115 4.98 -14.88 7.53
N ILE A 116 3.96 -15.02 8.39
CA ILE A 116 3.23 -13.90 8.98
C ILE A 116 4.18 -13.02 9.81
N ASP A 117 4.99 -13.62 10.67
CA ASP A 117 5.97 -12.91 11.50
C ASP A 117 6.98 -12.13 10.66
N ASN A 118 7.42 -12.70 9.53
CA ASN A 118 8.32 -12.00 8.60
C ASN A 118 7.66 -10.76 7.98
N VAL A 119 6.40 -10.86 7.54
CA VAL A 119 5.66 -9.71 6.98
C VAL A 119 5.38 -8.65 8.05
N LEU A 120 5.00 -9.07 9.26
CA LEU A 120 4.84 -8.16 10.40
C LEU A 120 6.14 -7.45 10.74
N GLY A 121 7.28 -8.14 10.63
CA GLY A 121 8.61 -7.55 10.74
C GLY A 121 8.77 -6.37 9.77
N ASP A 122 8.48 -6.58 8.49
CA ASP A 122 8.59 -5.52 7.47
C ASP A 122 7.67 -4.32 7.71
N ILE A 123 6.51 -4.53 8.34
CA ILE A 123 5.58 -3.44 8.71
C ILE A 123 6.02 -2.71 9.98
N ASN A 124 6.47 -3.43 11.00
CA ASN A 124 6.71 -2.87 12.33
C ASN A 124 7.85 -1.86 12.38
N PHE A 125 8.81 -1.95 11.47
CA PHE A 125 9.92 -0.99 11.36
C PHE A 125 9.56 0.31 10.63
N ILE A 126 8.34 0.44 10.12
CA ILE A 126 7.93 1.63 9.37
C ILE A 126 7.43 2.69 10.35
N GLU A 127 8.22 3.75 10.47
CA GLU A 127 7.87 4.92 11.25
C GLU A 127 6.80 5.76 10.55
N PHE A 128 5.96 6.41 11.36
CA PHE A 128 5.00 7.40 10.88
C PHE A 128 5.74 8.56 10.23
N SER A 129 5.19 9.08 9.14
CA SER A 129 5.91 10.00 8.28
C SER A 129 4.96 10.87 7.48
N GLU A 130 5.45 12.05 7.07
CA GLU A 130 4.68 13.01 6.28
C GLU A 130 4.41 12.55 4.83
N ASP A 131 5.05 11.46 4.41
CA ASP A 131 4.85 10.86 3.09
C ASP A 131 3.49 10.15 3.03
N ARG A 132 2.48 10.89 2.56
CA ARG A 132 1.09 10.45 2.51
C ARG A 132 0.89 9.17 1.69
N ILE A 133 1.64 8.99 0.59
CA ILE A 133 1.52 7.78 -0.25
C ILE A 133 1.99 6.57 0.56
N LYS A 134 3.17 6.68 1.18
CA LYS A 134 3.72 5.62 2.04
C LYS A 134 2.75 5.26 3.17
N MET A 135 2.09 6.25 3.78
CA MET A 135 1.17 6.00 4.88
C MET A 135 -0.15 5.38 4.46
N VAL A 136 -0.70 5.75 3.29
CA VAL A 136 -1.87 5.07 2.71
C VAL A 136 -1.54 3.60 2.46
N GLU A 137 -0.38 3.31 1.87
CA GLU A 137 0.03 1.91 1.65
C GLU A 137 0.31 1.15 2.96
N LEU A 138 0.80 1.83 3.99
CA LEU A 138 0.98 1.22 5.31
C LEU A 138 -0.37 0.80 5.91
N VAL A 139 -1.40 1.65 5.80
CA VAL A 139 -2.76 1.32 6.23
C VAL A 139 -3.31 0.13 5.44
N ASN A 140 -3.11 0.10 4.11
CA ASN A 140 -3.48 -1.03 3.26
C ASN A 140 -2.79 -2.34 3.67
N ALA A 141 -1.50 -2.28 4.03
CA ALA A 141 -0.74 -3.44 4.48
C ALA A 141 -1.19 -3.93 5.86
N ILE A 142 -1.60 -3.04 6.76
CA ILE A 142 -2.04 -3.41 8.12
C ILE A 142 -3.43 -4.06 8.09
N LYS A 143 -4.36 -3.60 7.24
CA LYS A 143 -5.77 -4.05 7.30
C LYS A 143 -5.98 -5.52 6.94
N ILE A 144 -5.03 -6.16 6.26
CA ILE A 144 -5.17 -7.55 5.84
C ILE A 144 -5.07 -8.55 6.99
N PHE A 145 -4.46 -8.18 8.13
CA PHE A 145 -4.29 -9.07 9.29
C PHE A 145 -5.60 -9.34 10.05
N ARG A 146 -6.53 -8.38 10.04
CA ARG A 146 -7.90 -8.51 10.61
C ARG A 146 -7.93 -9.00 12.06
N ASP A 147 -6.93 -8.61 12.84
CA ASP A 147 -6.78 -8.97 14.25
C ASP A 147 -6.74 -7.72 15.14
N ASP A 148 -6.74 -7.94 16.46
CA ASP A 148 -6.71 -6.86 17.45
C ASP A 148 -5.45 -5.98 17.34
N TRP A 149 -4.32 -6.57 16.91
CA TRP A 149 -3.09 -5.83 16.65
C TRP A 149 -3.28 -4.81 15.52
N SER A 150 -3.88 -5.22 14.41
CA SER A 150 -4.12 -4.36 13.26
C SER A 150 -5.08 -3.21 13.62
N VAL A 151 -6.14 -3.50 14.38
CA VAL A 151 -7.06 -2.48 14.89
C VAL A 151 -6.33 -1.48 15.78
N GLY A 152 -5.54 -1.96 16.75
CA GLY A 152 -4.75 -1.11 17.64
C GLY A 152 -3.76 -0.23 16.89
N LYS A 153 -3.05 -0.79 15.90
CA LYS A 153 -2.09 -0.05 15.08
C LYS A 153 -2.77 1.04 14.25
N LEU A 154 -3.90 0.72 13.61
CA LEU A 154 -4.69 1.67 12.82
C LEU A 154 -5.24 2.81 13.68
N LYS A 155 -5.73 2.51 14.89
CA LYS A 155 -6.19 3.53 15.84
C LYS A 155 -5.04 4.46 16.26
N ASN A 156 -3.89 3.90 16.60
CA ASN A 156 -2.71 4.70 16.96
C ASN A 156 -2.26 5.61 15.80
N MET A 157 -2.35 5.14 14.56
CA MET A 157 -2.11 5.97 13.38
C MET A 157 -3.13 7.11 13.27
N TYR A 158 -4.40 6.84 13.50
CA TYR A 158 -5.46 7.85 13.44
C TYR A 158 -5.22 8.99 14.44
N ASP A 159 -4.87 8.62 15.68
CA ASP A 159 -4.62 9.55 16.77
C ASP A 159 -3.33 10.36 16.57
N TYR A 160 -2.31 9.77 15.92
CA TYR A 160 -1.06 10.45 15.59
C TYR A 160 -1.25 11.56 14.54
N TYR A 161 -2.02 11.27 13.48
CA TYR A 161 -2.14 12.22 12.37
C TYR A 161 -3.11 13.36 12.70
N GLY A 162 -2.70 14.60 12.37
CA GLY A 162 -3.53 15.79 12.50
C GLY A 162 -4.60 15.92 11.40
N TYR A 163 -5.31 17.05 11.40
CA TYR A 163 -6.35 17.37 10.42
C TYR A 163 -5.85 17.37 8.96
N ASP A 164 -4.61 17.84 8.74
CA ASP A 164 -4.04 18.00 7.39
C ASP A 164 -3.82 16.68 6.62
N TYR A 165 -4.02 15.55 7.30
CA TYR A 165 -3.84 14.19 6.79
C TYR A 165 -5.17 13.45 6.58
N LEU A 166 -6.22 14.18 6.19
CA LEU A 166 -7.58 13.67 5.98
C LEU A 166 -7.64 12.41 5.10
N ILE A 167 -6.81 12.32 4.06
CA ILE A 167 -6.75 11.14 3.16
C ILE A 167 -6.35 9.88 3.94
N ILE A 168 -5.32 9.98 4.80
CA ILE A 168 -4.87 8.84 5.62
C ILE A 168 -5.96 8.46 6.62
N LYS A 169 -6.59 9.46 7.27
CA LYS A 169 -7.67 9.23 8.23
C LYS A 169 -8.87 8.49 7.61
N ARG A 170 -9.27 8.88 6.41
CA ARG A 170 -10.32 8.21 5.63
C ARG A 170 -9.95 6.76 5.32
N GLU A 171 -8.73 6.53 4.87
CA GLU A 171 -8.27 5.17 4.59
C GLU A 171 -8.21 4.29 5.85
N ILE A 172 -7.84 4.87 7.00
CA ILE A 172 -7.87 4.17 8.30
C ILE A 172 -9.29 3.76 8.66
N ILE A 173 -10.26 4.67 8.55
CA ILE A 173 -11.67 4.38 8.86
C ILE A 173 -12.21 3.28 7.92
N SER A 174 -11.95 3.41 6.62
CA SER A 174 -12.30 2.39 5.61
C SER A 174 -11.69 1.03 5.96
N SER A 175 -10.43 1.03 6.43
CA SER A 175 -9.70 -0.18 6.82
C SER A 175 -10.24 -0.82 8.10
N LEU A 176 -10.59 -0.01 9.11
CA LEU A 176 -11.26 -0.51 10.33
C LEU A 176 -12.62 -1.12 10.01
N HIS A 177 -13.37 -0.50 9.10
CA HIS A 177 -14.65 -1.02 8.65
C HIS A 177 -14.47 -2.34 7.88
N PHE A 178 -13.46 -2.43 7.02
CA PHE A 178 -13.10 -3.66 6.31
C PHE A 178 -12.72 -4.82 7.23
N ILE A 179 -12.07 -4.55 8.37
CA ILE A 179 -11.74 -5.58 9.37
C ILE A 179 -13.04 -6.13 10.00
N GLY A 180 -13.98 -5.24 10.34
CA GLY A 180 -15.34 -5.61 10.77
C GLY A 180 -15.44 -6.40 12.08
N SER A 181 -14.43 -6.34 12.96
CA SER A 181 -14.49 -6.95 14.29
C SER A 181 -15.21 -6.02 15.28
N ASP A 182 -15.73 -6.55 16.38
CA ASP A 182 -16.33 -5.73 17.44
C ASP A 182 -15.37 -4.63 17.94
N LEU A 183 -14.07 -4.94 17.96
CA LEU A 183 -13.03 -4.02 18.38
C LEU A 183 -12.79 -2.93 17.34
N SER A 184 -12.86 -3.24 16.04
CA SER A 184 -12.75 -2.26 14.97
C SER A 184 -13.97 -1.33 14.91
N LEU A 185 -15.17 -1.87 15.13
CA LEU A 185 -16.41 -1.08 15.20
C LEU A 185 -16.39 -0.11 16.39
N LYS A 186 -15.98 -0.57 17.58
CA LYS A 186 -15.77 0.31 18.74
C LYS A 186 -14.74 1.41 18.47
N ALA A 187 -13.65 1.08 17.76
CA ALA A 187 -12.66 2.08 17.38
C ALA A 187 -13.26 3.15 16.45
N ILE A 188 -14.13 2.78 15.51
CA ILE A 188 -14.85 3.72 14.65
C ILE A 188 -15.80 4.61 15.47
N ASP A 189 -16.55 4.03 16.41
CA ASP A 189 -17.46 4.79 17.29
C ASP A 189 -16.72 5.81 18.16
N GLU A 190 -15.58 5.41 18.72
CA GLU A 190 -14.69 6.30 19.46
C GLU A 190 -14.18 7.45 18.58
N ILE A 191 -13.81 7.17 17.33
CA ILE A 191 -13.38 8.18 16.37
C ILE A 191 -14.54 9.14 16.06
N ASN A 192 -15.74 8.62 15.82
CA ASN A 192 -16.92 9.42 15.47
C ASN A 192 -17.38 10.34 16.62
N SER A 193 -17.34 9.82 17.85
CA SER A 193 -17.71 10.57 19.06
C SER A 193 -16.72 11.69 19.41
N LYS A 194 -15.44 11.53 19.08
CA LYS A 194 -14.39 12.53 19.32
C LYS A 194 -14.21 13.54 18.18
N ASN A 195 -14.75 13.27 17.00
CA ASN A 195 -14.60 14.14 15.84
C ASN A 195 -15.69 15.21 15.78
N ASP A 196 -15.27 16.46 15.83
CA ASP A 196 -16.12 17.61 15.45
C ASP A 196 -16.11 17.87 13.93
N ASN A 197 -15.32 17.11 13.15
CA ASN A 197 -15.21 17.28 11.71
C ASN A 197 -16.35 16.59 10.97
N GLU A 198 -17.27 17.41 10.45
CA GLU A 198 -18.45 17.00 9.69
C GLU A 198 -18.12 16.13 8.47
N ILE A 199 -16.97 16.35 7.81
CA ILE A 199 -16.56 15.56 6.64
C ILE A 199 -16.27 14.12 7.05
N ILE A 200 -15.53 13.91 8.14
CA ILE A 200 -15.19 12.57 8.62
C ILE A 200 -16.44 11.87 9.17
N ARG A 201 -17.31 12.60 9.88
CA ARG A 201 -18.60 12.07 10.35
C ARG A 201 -19.46 11.57 9.20
N ASN A 202 -19.63 12.38 8.16
CA ASN A 202 -20.41 11.99 6.99
C ASN A 202 -19.83 10.76 6.27
N ASP A 203 -18.50 10.66 6.19
CA ASP A 203 -17.86 9.46 5.61
C ASP A 203 -18.17 8.22 6.46
N ILE A 204 -18.08 8.31 7.79
CA ILE A 204 -18.41 7.21 8.71
C ILE A 204 -19.89 6.82 8.56
N ASP A 205 -20.81 7.78 8.66
CA ASP A 205 -22.25 7.51 8.58
C ASP A 205 -22.63 6.86 7.24
N SER A 206 -21.97 7.26 6.15
CA SER A 206 -22.20 6.66 4.82
C SER A 206 -21.81 5.19 4.73
N LEU A 207 -20.84 4.72 5.54
CA LEU A 207 -20.43 3.32 5.59
C LEU A 207 -21.50 2.43 6.24
N PHE A 208 -22.29 2.97 7.16
CA PHE A 208 -23.30 2.23 7.93
C PHE A 208 -24.72 2.29 7.36
N ILE A 209 -24.98 3.14 6.35
CA ILE A 209 -26.32 3.29 5.73
C ILE A 209 -26.64 2.18 4.68
N LYS A 210 -25.74 1.21 4.43
CA LYS A 210 -25.94 0.14 3.42
C LYS A 210 -25.90 -1.31 3.95
N THR A 211 -26.43 -1.54 5.14
CA THR A 211 -26.80 -2.89 5.64
C THR A 211 -28.28 -2.94 5.96
#